data_AF-A0A3B8L5B4-F1
#
_entry.id   AF-A0A3B8L5B4-F1
#
_cell.length_a   1.000
_cell.length_b   1.000
_cell.length_c   1.000
_cell.angle_alpha   90.00
_cell.angle_beta   90.00
_cell.angle_gamma   90.00
#
_symmetry.space_group_name_H-M   'P 1'
#
loop_
_entity.id
_entity.type
_entity.pdbx_description
1 polymer ?
#
loop_
_entity_poly.entity_id
_entity_poly.type
_entity_poly.pdbx_seq_one_letter_code
_entity_poly.pdbx_strand_id
1 'polypeptide(L)'
;MSRVEKIGGVAVFCLLASLIVGQQLSELASAQDKAPGTKWHMVPVPDSWKRQLGGALATKDGYAWYRCFVRVPAEWKGQKVELNVEPVDDARQTFINGQQVGATGTFPPQFRSGLGEKSRFRIPDKALRFGEINLIAVRTYMKDARSNFLVAAPILLSGKRAIRTEGSWQYRPGDNKDWATSDIPKTLADDAPAFFTKVDQVKNIELYLRRRKGDTDPLAPAEAIKSFQVSKDLRWEQVLAEPLIGQPLFINWDERGRLWVLNYKQYPDPAGLKMVSRDKYLRAVYDKVPLPPPHGVRGRDKITIHEDTDGDGQFDKHKTFVDGLNIAS
;
A
#
# COMPACT_ATOMS: atom_id res chain seq x y z
N MET A 1 42.29 39.78 33.89
CA MET A 1 43.65 39.83 33.30
C MET A 1 44.07 38.43 32.88
N SER A 2 44.32 38.24 31.57
CA SER A 2 45.34 37.35 30.93
C SER A 2 45.41 35.86 31.38
N ARG A 3 45.28 34.83 30.53
CA ARG A 3 45.95 34.46 29.24
C ARG A 3 45.06 33.40 28.57
N VAL A 4 44.71 33.39 27.28
CA VAL A 4 45.46 33.37 25.99
C VAL A 4 46.50 32.26 25.90
N GLU A 5 46.16 31.21 25.14
CA GLU A 5 47.08 30.48 24.26
C GLU A 5 46.54 30.54 22.83
N LYS A 6 47.44 30.90 21.90
CA LYS A 6 47.27 30.92 20.44
C LYS A 6 48.05 29.74 19.87
N ILE A 7 47.48 29.07 18.87
CA ILE A 7 48.07 28.59 17.60
C ILE A 7 46.83 28.36 16.71
N GLY A 8 46.69 28.74 15.43
CA GLY A 8 47.57 29.21 14.37
C GLY A 8 47.01 28.62 13.07
N GLY A 9 46.88 29.42 11.99
CA GLY A 9 46.65 28.92 10.64
C GLY A 9 45.34 29.36 9.96
N VAL A 10 45.45 30.34 9.07
CA VAL A 10 44.46 30.68 8.04
C VAL A 10 44.72 29.79 6.83
N ALA A 11 43.68 29.18 6.26
CA ALA A 11 43.71 28.64 4.90
C ALA A 11 42.38 28.97 4.21
N VAL A 12 42.41 30.02 3.39
CA VAL A 12 41.38 30.29 2.38
C VAL A 12 41.73 29.40 1.19
N PHE A 13 40.91 28.40 0.91
CA PHE A 13 40.97 27.64 -0.34
C PHE A 13 39.83 28.09 -1.25
N CYS A 14 40.16 28.99 -2.19
CA CYS A 14 39.41 29.15 -3.42
C CYS A 14 39.66 27.91 -4.28
N LEU A 15 38.62 27.13 -4.57
CA LEU A 15 38.67 26.09 -5.59
C LEU A 15 38.01 26.60 -6.87
N LEU A 16 38.86 27.10 -7.77
CA LEU A 16 38.58 27.18 -9.20
C LEU A 16 38.68 25.76 -9.76
N ALA A 17 37.53 25.18 -10.13
CA ALA A 17 37.49 23.97 -10.93
C ALA A 17 37.12 24.35 -12.37
N SER A 18 38.13 24.52 -13.21
CA SER A 18 37.99 24.48 -14.67
C SER A 18 38.60 23.16 -15.13
N LEU A 19 37.81 22.21 -15.63
CA LEU A 19 38.17 21.26 -16.69
C LEU A 19 37.02 20.26 -16.94
N ILE A 20 36.36 20.46 -18.08
CA ILE A 20 35.94 19.44 -19.05
C ILE A 20 35.37 18.15 -18.44
N VAL A 21 34.07 18.14 -18.20
CA VAL A 21 33.27 16.90 -18.17
C VAL A 21 32.07 17.11 -19.08
N GLY A 22 32.05 16.34 -20.17
CA GLY A 22 30.82 15.83 -20.77
C GLY A 22 29.97 16.81 -21.54
N GLN A 23 30.28 16.98 -22.84
CA GLN A 23 29.28 17.09 -23.90
C GLN A 23 28.40 15.82 -23.98
N GLN A 24 27.76 15.44 -22.87
CA GLN A 24 26.85 14.29 -22.81
C GLN A 24 25.96 14.34 -21.57
N LEU A 25 25.35 15.49 -21.30
CA LEU A 25 24.24 15.63 -20.34
C LEU A 25 23.13 16.45 -20.99
N SER A 26 22.67 16.00 -22.16
CA SER A 26 21.43 16.47 -22.77
C SER A 26 20.51 15.28 -22.98
N GLU A 27 19.82 14.87 -21.91
CA GLU A 27 18.44 14.35 -21.92
C GLU A 27 18.04 13.90 -20.49
N LEU A 28 17.84 14.87 -19.60
CA LEU A 28 17.01 14.70 -18.40
C LEU A 28 15.83 15.69 -18.46
N ALA A 29 15.16 15.74 -19.61
CA ALA A 29 13.80 16.30 -19.65
C ALA A 29 12.85 15.23 -19.13
N SER A 30 12.00 15.59 -18.16
CA SER A 30 10.94 14.69 -17.67
C SER A 30 10.06 14.30 -18.86
N ALA A 31 9.57 13.06 -18.91
CA ALA A 31 8.59 12.66 -19.93
C ALA A 31 7.30 13.51 -19.88
N GLN A 32 7.09 14.26 -18.78
CA GLN A 32 6.02 15.24 -18.62
C GLN A 32 6.20 16.49 -19.49
N ASP A 33 7.43 16.85 -19.86
CA ASP A 33 7.78 18.08 -20.58
C ASP A 33 7.79 17.91 -22.11
N LYS A 34 7.58 16.69 -22.61
CA LYS A 34 7.53 16.37 -24.05
C LYS A 34 6.06 16.34 -24.53
N ALA A 35 5.78 16.73 -25.78
CA ALA A 35 4.45 16.58 -26.38
C ALA A 35 4.04 15.09 -26.46
N PRO A 36 2.75 14.73 -26.34
CA PRO A 36 2.31 13.33 -26.31
C PRO A 36 2.65 12.61 -27.63
N GLY A 37 3.61 11.70 -27.57
CA GLY A 37 3.95 10.79 -28.66
C GLY A 37 3.06 9.54 -28.64
N THR A 38 2.95 8.86 -29.79
CA THR A 38 2.26 7.57 -29.96
C THR A 38 2.99 6.38 -29.29
N LYS A 39 3.86 6.62 -28.30
CA LYS A 39 4.78 5.65 -27.71
C LYS A 39 4.44 5.37 -26.25
N TRP A 40 4.81 4.19 -25.77
CA TRP A 40 4.75 3.84 -24.36
C TRP A 40 5.75 4.67 -23.56
N HIS A 41 5.31 5.21 -22.43
CA HIS A 41 6.15 5.90 -21.46
C HIS A 41 6.50 4.95 -20.33
N MET A 42 7.66 5.12 -19.70
CA MET A 42 8.00 4.36 -18.50
C MET A 42 7.58 5.14 -17.25
N VAL A 43 6.84 4.49 -16.36
CA VAL A 43 6.42 5.05 -15.06
C VAL A 43 6.70 4.03 -13.95
N PRO A 44 7.07 4.46 -12.74
CA PRO A 44 7.16 3.55 -11.60
C PRO A 44 5.77 3.10 -11.14
N VAL A 45 5.66 1.85 -10.69
CA VAL A 45 4.45 1.26 -10.11
C VAL A 45 4.85 0.42 -8.87
N PRO A 46 4.26 0.67 -7.69
CA PRO A 46 3.42 1.82 -7.40
C PRO A 46 4.23 3.12 -7.45
N ASP A 47 3.55 4.26 -7.61
CA ASP A 47 4.15 5.58 -7.44
C ASP A 47 3.44 6.32 -6.30
N SER A 48 4.18 7.20 -5.63
CA SER A 48 3.68 7.92 -4.47
C SER A 48 2.61 8.95 -4.85
N TRP A 49 1.72 9.23 -3.90
CA TRP A 49 0.73 10.33 -3.93
C TRP A 49 1.31 11.71 -4.29
N LYS A 50 2.64 11.89 -4.25
CA LYS A 50 3.32 13.15 -4.53
C LYS A 50 3.51 13.44 -6.02
N ARG A 51 3.27 12.47 -6.92
CA ARG A 51 3.50 12.65 -8.37
C ARG A 51 2.24 12.36 -9.19
N GLN A 52 1.49 13.41 -9.49
CA GLN A 52 0.41 13.33 -10.47
C GLN A 52 1.01 13.25 -11.88
N LEU A 53 0.57 12.27 -12.70
CA LEU A 53 0.93 12.23 -14.11
C LEU A 53 0.12 13.32 -14.85
N GLY A 54 0.83 14.34 -15.35
CA GLY A 54 0.28 15.45 -16.14
C GLY A 54 1.00 15.60 -17.48
N GLY A 55 0.70 16.68 -18.21
CA GLY A 55 1.29 16.94 -19.54
C GLY A 55 1.01 15.80 -20.51
N ALA A 56 2.04 15.29 -21.21
CA ALA A 56 1.90 14.13 -22.09
C ALA A 56 1.48 12.83 -21.40
N LEU A 57 1.60 12.75 -20.07
CA LEU A 57 1.18 11.60 -19.29
C LEU A 57 -0.22 11.77 -18.69
N ALA A 58 -0.88 12.92 -18.92
CA ALA A 58 -2.26 13.11 -18.50
C ALA A 58 -3.16 12.08 -19.21
N THR A 59 -4.13 11.53 -18.48
CA THR A 59 -5.13 10.62 -19.05
C THR A 59 -5.87 11.30 -20.19
N LYS A 60 -6.18 10.55 -21.26
CA LYS A 60 -6.99 11.06 -22.37
C LYS A 60 -8.43 10.57 -22.20
N ASP A 61 -9.36 11.49 -22.05
CA ASP A 61 -10.79 11.21 -21.78
C ASP A 61 -11.01 10.35 -20.52
N GLY A 62 -10.13 10.50 -19.53
CA GLY A 62 -10.11 9.68 -18.30
C GLY A 62 -9.48 8.30 -18.45
N TYR A 63 -9.04 7.93 -19.66
CA TYR A 63 -8.46 6.62 -19.94
C TYR A 63 -6.93 6.61 -19.93
N ALA A 64 -6.40 5.50 -19.44
CA ALA A 64 -5.01 5.12 -19.60
C ALA A 64 -4.82 3.61 -19.54
N TRP A 65 -3.64 3.18 -19.97
CA TRP A 65 -3.19 1.80 -19.91
C TRP A 65 -1.84 1.71 -19.22
N TYR A 66 -1.71 0.68 -18.39
CA TYR A 66 -0.46 0.24 -17.79
C TYR A 66 -0.18 -1.16 -18.28
N ARG A 67 1.08 -1.49 -18.57
CA ARG A 67 1.48 -2.85 -18.85
C ARG A 67 2.89 -3.18 -18.41
N CYS A 68 3.10 -4.46 -18.14
CA CYS A 68 4.41 -5.04 -17.95
C CYS A 68 4.44 -6.48 -18.47
N PHE A 69 5.63 -7.05 -18.47
CA PHE A 69 5.91 -8.41 -18.89
C PHE A 69 6.35 -9.23 -17.69
N VAL A 70 5.93 -10.48 -17.64
CA VAL A 70 6.34 -11.44 -16.61
C VAL A 70 6.76 -12.75 -17.25
N ARG A 71 7.82 -13.38 -16.73
CA ARG A 71 8.12 -14.76 -17.08
C ARG A 71 7.39 -15.67 -16.11
N VAL A 72 6.36 -16.37 -16.60
CA VAL A 72 5.59 -17.30 -15.77
C VAL A 72 6.32 -18.65 -15.78
N PRO A 73 6.71 -19.20 -14.63
CA PRO A 73 7.48 -20.44 -14.60
C PRO A 73 6.70 -21.63 -15.21
N ALA A 74 7.40 -22.50 -15.92
CA ALA A 74 6.78 -23.65 -16.61
C ALA A 74 6.08 -24.60 -15.62
N GLU A 75 6.66 -24.74 -14.42
CA GLU A 75 6.17 -25.59 -13.35
C GLU A 75 4.91 -25.08 -12.65
N TRP A 76 4.40 -23.89 -13.02
CA TRP A 76 3.09 -23.41 -12.54
C TRP A 76 1.92 -23.98 -13.36
N LYS A 77 2.20 -24.66 -14.49
CA LYS A 77 1.17 -25.26 -15.34
C LYS A 77 0.31 -26.25 -14.56
N GLY A 78 -1.01 -26.15 -14.70
CA GLY A 78 -1.98 -26.98 -13.98
C GLY A 78 -2.20 -26.60 -12.51
N GLN A 79 -1.50 -25.59 -11.99
CA GLN A 79 -1.73 -25.05 -10.66
C GLN A 79 -2.68 -23.86 -10.71
N LYS A 80 -3.32 -23.56 -9.57
CA LYS A 80 -4.11 -22.34 -9.44
C LYS A 80 -3.17 -21.12 -9.51
N VAL A 81 -3.33 -20.32 -10.57
CA VAL A 81 -2.68 -19.02 -10.71
C VAL A 81 -3.70 -17.90 -10.48
N GLU A 82 -3.32 -16.92 -9.67
CA GLU A 82 -4.13 -15.74 -9.39
C GLU A 82 -3.34 -14.47 -9.65
N LEU A 83 -4.04 -13.42 -10.05
CA LEU A 83 -3.49 -12.07 -10.16
C LEU A 83 -4.20 -11.17 -9.16
N ASN A 84 -3.42 -10.58 -8.24
CA ASN A 84 -3.89 -9.54 -7.36
C ASN A 84 -3.58 -8.17 -7.97
N VAL A 85 -4.60 -7.40 -8.31
CA VAL A 85 -4.50 -6.00 -8.76
C VAL A 85 -5.22 -5.14 -7.75
N GLU A 86 -4.45 -4.40 -6.96
CA GLU A 86 -4.98 -3.46 -5.97
C GLU A 86 -5.98 -2.47 -6.58
N PRO A 87 -6.95 -1.94 -5.80
CA PRO A 87 -7.72 -0.77 -6.20
C PRO A 87 -6.87 0.38 -6.76
N VAL A 88 -7.08 0.64 -8.04
CA VAL A 88 -6.76 1.91 -8.69
C VAL A 88 -8.09 2.61 -8.90
N ASP A 89 -8.20 3.87 -8.47
CA ASP A 89 -9.35 4.73 -8.75
C ASP A 89 -9.51 4.88 -10.28
N ASP A 90 -10.68 4.89 -10.89
CA ASP A 90 -12.01 4.55 -10.36
C ASP A 90 -12.47 3.18 -10.86
N ALA A 91 -12.23 2.86 -12.13
CA ALA A 91 -12.60 1.58 -12.73
C ALA A 91 -11.41 0.99 -13.49
N ARG A 92 -11.28 -0.33 -13.48
CA ARG A 92 -10.19 -1.01 -14.20
C ARG A 92 -10.59 -2.36 -14.76
N GLN A 93 -9.94 -2.74 -15.85
CA GLN A 93 -9.99 -4.07 -16.45
C GLN A 93 -8.56 -4.60 -16.58
N THR A 94 -8.39 -5.88 -16.28
CA THR A 94 -7.08 -6.52 -16.29
C THR A 94 -7.05 -7.66 -17.30
N PHE A 95 -5.96 -7.72 -18.05
CA PHE A 95 -5.76 -8.65 -19.15
C PHE A 95 -4.44 -9.39 -18.98
N ILE A 96 -4.45 -10.67 -19.35
CA ILE A 96 -3.24 -11.48 -19.55
C ILE A 96 -3.21 -11.89 -21.03
N ASN A 97 -2.17 -11.51 -21.75
CA ASN A 97 -2.00 -11.81 -23.18
C ASN A 97 -3.26 -11.50 -24.02
N GLY A 98 -3.95 -10.41 -23.70
CA GLY A 98 -5.21 -10.00 -24.35
C GLY A 98 -6.50 -10.56 -23.77
N GLN A 99 -6.43 -11.66 -23.03
CA GLN A 99 -7.61 -12.23 -22.41
C GLN A 99 -7.92 -11.47 -21.12
N GLN A 100 -9.13 -10.91 -21.02
CA GLN A 100 -9.56 -10.27 -19.78
C GLN A 100 -9.72 -11.32 -18.67
N VAL A 101 -9.09 -11.07 -17.52
CA VAL A 101 -9.10 -11.97 -16.35
C VAL A 101 -9.78 -11.34 -15.14
N GLY A 102 -9.92 -10.01 -15.12
CA GLY A 102 -10.51 -9.29 -14.00
C GLY A 102 -11.08 -7.94 -14.41
N ALA A 103 -12.01 -7.45 -13.60
CA ALA A 103 -12.54 -6.10 -13.67
C ALA A 103 -13.05 -5.69 -12.28
N THR A 104 -13.03 -4.39 -12.01
CA THR A 104 -13.69 -3.78 -10.85
C THR A 104 -14.27 -2.43 -11.25
N GLY A 105 -15.45 -2.14 -10.74
CA GLY A 105 -16.23 -1.01 -11.20
C GLY A 105 -16.70 -1.19 -12.65
N THR A 106 -17.33 -0.16 -13.19
CA THR A 106 -17.83 -0.14 -14.56
C THR A 106 -17.37 1.13 -15.27
N PHE A 107 -17.10 0.97 -16.56
CA PHE A 107 -16.63 2.04 -17.43
C PHE A 107 -17.83 2.86 -17.96
N PRO A 108 -17.63 4.10 -18.44
CA PRO A 108 -18.67 4.84 -19.12
C PRO A 108 -19.33 4.03 -20.27
N PRO A 109 -20.63 4.27 -20.56
CA PRO A 109 -21.47 5.33 -19.98
C PRO A 109 -22.08 4.97 -18.61
N GLN A 110 -22.17 3.70 -18.21
CA GLN A 110 -22.70 3.30 -16.90
C GLN A 110 -21.62 3.28 -15.82
N PHE A 111 -20.86 4.36 -15.68
CA PHE A 111 -19.70 4.41 -14.79
C PHE A 111 -20.07 4.15 -13.32
N ARG A 112 -19.28 3.29 -12.66
CA ARG A 112 -19.26 3.09 -11.21
C ARG A 112 -17.83 2.87 -10.76
N SER A 113 -17.43 3.52 -9.67
CA SER A 113 -16.14 3.25 -9.05
C SER A 113 -16.13 1.82 -8.48
N GLY A 114 -15.05 1.09 -8.73
CA GLY A 114 -14.75 -0.23 -8.18
C GLY A 114 -13.94 -0.17 -6.88
N LEU A 115 -13.91 1.00 -6.23
CA LEU A 115 -13.29 1.18 -4.92
C LEU A 115 -13.88 0.22 -3.89
N GLY A 116 -13.02 -0.52 -3.19
CA GLY A 116 -13.42 -1.50 -2.19
C GLY A 116 -13.89 -2.86 -2.74
N GLU A 117 -13.93 -3.05 -4.06
CA GLU A 117 -14.20 -4.36 -4.67
C GLU A 117 -12.98 -5.30 -4.59
N LYS A 118 -13.22 -6.58 -4.84
CA LYS A 118 -12.17 -7.62 -4.79
C LYS A 118 -11.04 -7.33 -5.79
N SER A 119 -9.83 -7.57 -5.33
CA SER A 119 -8.58 -7.30 -6.08
C SER A 119 -7.94 -8.56 -6.66
N ARG A 120 -8.41 -9.76 -6.28
CA ARG A 120 -7.78 -11.04 -6.63
C ARG A 120 -8.63 -11.81 -7.64
N PHE A 121 -8.04 -12.13 -8.78
CA PHE A 121 -8.70 -12.81 -9.89
C PHE A 121 -7.98 -14.12 -10.22
N ARG A 122 -8.75 -15.19 -10.45
CA ARG A 122 -8.19 -16.44 -10.98
C ARG A 122 -7.86 -16.25 -12.46
N ILE A 123 -6.66 -16.62 -12.85
CA ILE A 123 -6.24 -16.60 -14.25
C ILE A 123 -6.54 -17.96 -14.86
N PRO A 124 -7.30 -18.05 -15.98
CA PRO A 124 -7.47 -19.30 -16.71
C PRO A 124 -6.14 -19.78 -17.30
N ASP A 125 -5.81 -21.08 -17.18
CA ASP A 125 -4.57 -21.65 -17.71
C ASP A 125 -4.33 -21.31 -19.20
N LYS A 126 -5.40 -21.28 -20.00
CA LYS A 126 -5.34 -20.92 -21.44
C LYS A 126 -4.89 -19.48 -21.71
N ALA A 127 -4.99 -18.59 -20.72
CA ALA A 127 -4.53 -17.21 -20.86
C ALA A 127 -3.01 -17.11 -20.68
N LEU A 128 -2.37 -18.10 -20.04
CA LEU A 128 -0.96 -18.09 -19.69
C LEU A 128 -0.12 -18.92 -20.67
N ARG A 129 1.08 -18.43 -20.95
CA ARG A 129 2.15 -19.13 -21.66
C ARG A 129 3.20 -19.53 -20.63
N PHE A 130 3.11 -20.74 -20.10
CA PHE A 130 4.01 -21.23 -19.06
C PHE A 130 5.43 -21.47 -19.64
N GLY A 131 6.46 -20.98 -18.94
CA GLY A 131 7.86 -20.95 -19.40
C GLY A 131 8.23 -19.74 -20.25
N GLU A 132 7.24 -18.94 -20.66
CA GLU A 132 7.40 -17.85 -21.63
C GLU A 132 7.10 -16.47 -21.01
N ILE A 133 7.34 -15.44 -21.83
CA ILE A 133 6.98 -14.06 -21.52
C ILE A 133 5.47 -13.89 -21.70
N ASN A 134 4.83 -13.37 -20.66
CA ASN A 134 3.41 -13.03 -20.62
C ASN A 134 3.25 -11.53 -20.44
N LEU A 135 2.25 -10.95 -21.08
CA LEU A 135 1.85 -9.56 -20.94
C LEU A 135 0.76 -9.43 -19.87
N ILE A 136 0.99 -8.60 -18.87
CA ILE A 136 -0.05 -8.10 -17.96
C ILE A 136 -0.39 -6.69 -18.42
N ALA A 137 -1.66 -6.44 -18.75
CA ALA A 137 -2.15 -5.12 -19.09
C ALA A 137 -3.33 -4.72 -18.19
N VAL A 138 -3.35 -3.47 -17.77
CA VAL A 138 -4.41 -2.88 -16.95
C VAL A 138 -4.92 -1.63 -17.66
N ARG A 139 -6.16 -1.69 -18.10
CA ARG A 139 -6.92 -0.55 -18.62
C ARG A 139 -7.58 0.15 -17.44
N THR A 140 -7.44 1.46 -17.33
CA THR A 140 -8.03 2.26 -16.25
C THR A 140 -8.93 3.33 -16.83
N TYR A 141 -10.02 3.61 -16.12
CA TYR A 141 -10.83 4.81 -16.30
C TYR A 141 -10.91 5.55 -14.97
N MET A 142 -10.57 6.84 -15.02
CA MET A 142 -10.56 7.76 -13.88
C MET A 142 -11.50 8.92 -14.23
N LYS A 143 -12.58 9.08 -13.46
CA LYS A 143 -13.54 10.16 -13.70
C LYS A 143 -12.92 11.52 -13.36
N ASP A 144 -12.25 11.59 -12.22
CA ASP A 144 -11.49 12.74 -11.76
C ASP A 144 -10.01 12.37 -11.79
N ALA A 145 -9.26 12.89 -12.77
CA ALA A 145 -7.91 12.42 -13.14
C ALA A 145 -6.88 12.46 -11.99
N ARG A 146 -6.87 11.41 -11.16
CA ARG A 146 -5.82 11.06 -10.20
C ARG A 146 -5.15 9.80 -10.74
N SER A 147 -4.10 10.00 -11.51
CA SER A 147 -3.38 8.90 -12.15
C SER A 147 -2.54 8.11 -11.13
N ASN A 148 -2.28 6.84 -11.49
CA ASN A 148 -1.28 5.92 -10.93
C ASN A 148 -1.77 4.85 -9.91
N PHE A 149 -0.97 3.80 -9.76
CA PHE A 149 -1.06 2.79 -8.70
C PHE A 149 -0.44 3.37 -7.42
N LEU A 150 -1.24 3.68 -6.41
CA LEU A 150 -0.79 4.50 -5.28
C LEU A 150 -0.20 3.71 -4.11
N VAL A 151 -0.47 2.41 -4.02
CA VAL A 151 -0.17 1.64 -2.81
C VAL A 151 0.63 0.38 -3.09
N ALA A 152 0.28 -0.43 -4.09
CA ALA A 152 0.95 -1.66 -4.43
C ALA A 152 0.89 -1.97 -5.93
N ALA A 153 1.95 -2.59 -6.44
CA ALA A 153 1.96 -3.15 -7.78
C ALA A 153 1.11 -4.44 -7.85
N PRO A 154 0.67 -4.84 -9.05
CA PRO A 154 0.10 -6.15 -9.27
C PRO A 154 1.02 -7.31 -8.82
N ILE A 155 0.42 -8.44 -8.42
CA ILE A 155 1.18 -9.60 -7.94
C ILE A 155 0.55 -10.87 -8.52
N LEU A 156 1.35 -11.67 -9.24
CA LEU A 156 0.97 -13.03 -9.61
C LEU A 156 1.25 -13.97 -8.44
N LEU A 157 0.34 -14.92 -8.21
CA LEU A 157 0.41 -15.89 -7.12
C LEU A 157 0.19 -17.29 -7.66
N SER A 158 0.95 -18.25 -7.15
CA SER A 158 0.67 -19.69 -7.32
C SER A 158 1.14 -20.46 -6.09
N GLY A 159 0.18 -20.95 -5.30
CA GLY A 159 0.47 -21.55 -3.99
C GLY A 159 1.21 -20.58 -3.08
N LYS A 160 2.38 -20.98 -2.57
CA LYS A 160 3.28 -20.14 -1.75
C LYS A 160 4.33 -19.38 -2.56
N ARG A 161 4.12 -19.19 -3.86
CA ARG A 161 5.03 -18.46 -4.74
C ARG A 161 4.37 -17.20 -5.28
N ALA A 162 5.15 -16.15 -5.46
CA ALA A 162 4.67 -14.89 -5.99
C ALA A 162 5.65 -14.25 -6.96
N ILE A 163 5.14 -13.53 -7.96
CA ILE A 163 5.92 -12.60 -8.79
C ILE A 163 5.34 -11.21 -8.51
N ARG A 164 6.10 -10.39 -7.81
CA ARG A 164 5.77 -8.98 -7.59
C ARG A 164 6.32 -8.15 -8.73
N THR A 165 5.46 -7.32 -9.31
CA THR A 165 5.80 -6.47 -10.45
C THR A 165 6.04 -5.03 -10.01
N GLU A 166 6.69 -4.83 -8.86
CA GLU A 166 7.04 -3.50 -8.35
C GLU A 166 8.27 -2.97 -9.11
N GLY A 167 8.15 -1.80 -9.72
CA GLY A 167 9.22 -1.21 -10.54
C GLY A 167 8.67 -0.45 -11.74
N SER A 168 9.45 -0.36 -12.81
CA SER A 168 9.04 0.34 -14.03
C SER A 168 7.96 -0.41 -14.78
N TRP A 169 6.95 0.30 -15.26
CA TRP A 169 5.86 -0.18 -16.10
C TRP A 169 5.75 0.69 -17.34
N GLN A 170 5.26 0.11 -18.43
CA GLN A 170 4.87 0.87 -19.61
C GLN A 170 3.49 1.50 -19.37
N TYR A 171 3.36 2.78 -19.68
CA TYR A 171 2.16 3.59 -19.50
C TYR A 171 1.82 4.32 -20.79
N ARG A 172 0.52 4.41 -21.10
CA ARG A 172 0.03 5.15 -22.26
C ARG A 172 -1.36 5.72 -22.00
N PRO A 173 -1.57 7.04 -22.15
CA PRO A 173 -2.90 7.63 -22.05
C PRO A 173 -3.75 7.32 -23.30
N GLY A 174 -5.06 7.23 -23.09
CA GLY A 174 -6.05 6.89 -24.13
C GLY A 174 -6.59 5.49 -24.00
N ASP A 175 -7.39 5.09 -24.99
CA ASP A 175 -8.19 3.87 -24.90
C ASP A 175 -8.16 3.07 -26.20
N ASN A 176 -7.20 2.14 -26.31
CA ASN A 176 -7.17 1.17 -27.41
C ASN A 176 -6.97 -0.24 -26.85
N LYS A 177 -7.93 -1.13 -27.14
CA LYS A 177 -7.94 -2.52 -26.67
C LYS A 177 -6.80 -3.37 -27.22
N ASP A 178 -6.25 -3.03 -28.39
CA ASP A 178 -5.14 -3.77 -28.99
C ASP A 178 -3.89 -3.73 -28.12
N TRP A 179 -3.77 -2.73 -27.25
CA TRP A 179 -2.67 -2.59 -26.28
C TRP A 179 -2.66 -3.70 -25.22
N ALA A 180 -3.75 -4.46 -25.08
CA ALA A 180 -3.79 -5.68 -24.27
C ALA A 180 -3.04 -6.86 -24.91
N THR A 181 -2.76 -6.79 -26.21
CA THR A 181 -2.17 -7.87 -27.01
C THR A 181 -0.93 -7.47 -27.81
N SER A 182 -0.66 -6.18 -28.01
CA SER A 182 0.39 -5.70 -28.93
C SER A 182 1.80 -5.86 -28.35
N ASP A 183 2.76 -6.14 -29.22
CA ASP A 183 4.21 -6.02 -28.94
C ASP A 183 4.73 -6.90 -27.80
N ILE A 184 4.21 -8.13 -27.64
CA ILE A 184 4.76 -9.10 -26.69
C ILE A 184 6.11 -9.62 -27.23
N PRO A 185 7.25 -9.30 -26.59
CA PRO A 185 8.54 -9.74 -27.08
C PRO A 185 8.69 -11.24 -26.93
N LYS A 186 9.34 -11.88 -27.90
CA LYS A 186 9.74 -13.30 -27.77
C LYS A 186 10.89 -13.48 -26.76
N THR A 187 11.75 -12.48 -26.66
CA THR A 187 12.90 -12.45 -25.76
C THR A 187 13.02 -11.06 -25.13
N LEU A 188 13.49 -11.02 -23.88
CA LEU A 188 13.86 -9.83 -23.14
C LEU A 188 15.08 -10.20 -22.28
N ALA A 189 16.02 -9.27 -22.12
CA ALA A 189 17.06 -9.40 -21.11
C ALA A 189 16.41 -9.42 -19.72
N ASP A 190 16.98 -10.17 -18.78
CA ASP A 190 16.36 -10.37 -17.45
C ASP A 190 16.24 -9.08 -16.63
N ASP A 191 17.03 -8.07 -16.95
CA ASP A 191 17.03 -6.72 -16.37
C ASP A 191 16.27 -5.68 -17.21
N ALA A 192 15.61 -6.10 -18.29
CA ALA A 192 14.85 -5.20 -19.15
C ALA A 192 13.75 -4.46 -18.34
N PRO A 193 13.55 -3.15 -18.59
CA PRO A 193 12.52 -2.40 -17.88
C PRO A 193 11.13 -2.97 -18.19
N ALA A 194 10.26 -2.96 -17.17
CA ALA A 194 8.94 -3.56 -17.21
C ALA A 194 8.92 -5.07 -17.47
N PHE A 195 10.02 -5.79 -17.22
CA PHE A 195 10.07 -7.24 -17.21
C PHE A 195 10.37 -7.79 -15.82
N PHE A 196 9.54 -8.70 -15.34
CA PHE A 196 9.66 -9.27 -14.00
C PHE A 196 9.76 -10.80 -14.07
N THR A 197 10.88 -11.33 -13.57
CA THR A 197 11.21 -12.75 -13.61
C THR A 197 11.37 -13.37 -12.23
N LYS A 198 11.56 -12.53 -11.20
CA LYS A 198 11.82 -12.99 -9.82
C LYS A 198 10.60 -13.66 -9.21
N VAL A 199 10.78 -14.89 -8.75
CA VAL A 199 9.78 -15.64 -7.98
C VAL A 199 10.17 -15.63 -6.51
N ASP A 200 9.34 -15.01 -5.68
CA ASP A 200 9.49 -15.01 -4.22
C ASP A 200 8.78 -16.22 -3.60
N GLN A 201 9.38 -16.80 -2.56
CA GLN A 201 8.71 -17.75 -1.66
C GLN A 201 8.00 -16.99 -0.54
N VAL A 202 6.72 -17.26 -0.36
CA VAL A 202 5.82 -16.47 0.49
C VAL A 202 5.25 -17.33 1.61
N LYS A 203 5.61 -16.98 2.85
CA LYS A 203 5.09 -17.64 4.06
C LYS A 203 3.65 -17.25 4.36
N ASN A 204 3.33 -15.97 4.25
CA ASN A 204 2.00 -15.40 4.49
C ASN A 204 1.60 -14.50 3.31
N ILE A 205 0.65 -14.97 2.50
CA ILE A 205 0.21 -14.28 1.27
C ILE A 205 -0.45 -12.94 1.59
N GLU A 206 -1.35 -12.91 2.58
CA GLU A 206 -2.08 -11.69 2.92
C GLU A 206 -1.15 -10.57 3.40
N LEU A 207 -0.14 -10.94 4.19
CA LEU A 207 0.88 -10.01 4.64
C LEU A 207 1.78 -9.56 3.49
N TYR A 208 2.20 -10.49 2.63
CA TYR A 208 3.01 -10.17 1.45
C TYR A 208 2.28 -9.18 0.53
N LEU A 209 0.99 -9.37 0.25
CA LEU A 209 0.22 -8.46 -0.61
C LEU A 209 0.14 -7.02 -0.08
N ARG A 210 0.18 -6.85 1.25
CA ARG A 210 0.10 -5.53 1.90
C ARG A 210 1.45 -4.86 2.10
N ARG A 211 2.53 -5.66 2.17
CA ARG A 211 3.88 -5.15 2.39
C ARG A 211 4.44 -4.44 1.18
N ARG A 212 5.07 -3.30 1.45
CA ARG A 212 5.93 -2.55 0.54
C ARG A 212 7.41 -2.79 0.83
N LYS A 213 8.26 -2.41 -0.11
CA LYS A 213 9.70 -2.40 0.11
C LYS A 213 10.05 -1.46 1.26
N GLY A 214 10.69 -2.01 2.30
CA GLY A 214 11.07 -1.29 3.51
C GLY A 214 10.13 -1.53 4.70
N ASP A 215 8.95 -2.14 4.48
CA ASP A 215 8.08 -2.53 5.58
C ASP A 215 8.74 -3.64 6.41
N THR A 216 8.61 -3.53 7.72
CA THR A 216 9.08 -4.52 8.68
C THR A 216 7.91 -5.25 9.33
N ASP A 217 8.21 -6.40 9.93
CA ASP A 217 7.26 -7.08 10.81
C ASP A 217 6.97 -6.17 12.02
N PRO A 218 5.72 -6.13 12.52
CA PRO A 218 5.42 -5.46 13.78
C PRO A 218 6.36 -5.96 14.87
N LEU A 219 6.98 -5.03 15.60
CA LEU A 219 7.86 -5.35 16.72
C LEU A 219 7.02 -5.68 17.96
N ALA A 220 7.51 -6.59 18.79
CA ALA A 220 7.00 -6.75 20.14
C ALA A 220 7.17 -5.41 20.90
N PRO A 221 6.30 -5.05 21.86
CA PRO A 221 6.36 -3.76 22.56
C PRO A 221 7.75 -3.44 23.14
N ALA A 222 8.37 -4.43 23.81
CA ALA A 222 9.71 -4.31 24.40
C ALA A 222 10.84 -4.13 23.38
N GLU A 223 10.64 -4.52 22.12
CA GLU A 223 11.59 -4.26 21.03
C GLU A 223 11.28 -2.95 20.31
N ALA A 224 9.99 -2.61 20.18
CA ALA A 224 9.54 -1.37 19.55
C ALA A 224 10.13 -0.15 20.25
N ILE A 225 10.18 -0.14 21.59
CA ILE A 225 10.71 0.98 22.38
C ILE A 225 12.16 1.35 21.98
N LYS A 226 12.98 0.38 21.56
CA LYS A 226 14.37 0.58 21.14
C LYS A 226 14.49 1.32 19.80
N SER A 227 13.41 1.38 19.02
CA SER A 227 13.39 2.05 17.71
C SER A 227 13.03 3.54 17.78
N PHE A 228 12.53 4.03 18.91
CA PHE A 228 12.13 5.42 19.06
C PHE A 228 13.36 6.32 19.22
N GLN A 229 13.32 7.46 18.53
CA GLN A 229 14.29 8.53 18.75
C GLN A 229 13.67 9.58 19.67
N VAL A 230 14.41 9.94 20.71
CA VAL A 230 13.94 10.80 21.78
C VAL A 230 14.88 11.99 21.89
N SER A 231 14.34 13.18 22.11
CA SER A 231 15.17 14.35 22.41
C SER A 231 15.97 14.13 23.70
N LYS A 232 17.14 14.79 23.80
CA LYS A 232 18.08 14.58 24.91
C LYS A 232 17.52 14.97 26.29
N ASP A 233 16.49 15.81 26.31
CA ASP A 233 15.80 16.31 27.49
C ASP A 233 14.52 15.53 27.84
N LEU A 234 14.20 14.46 27.09
CA LEU A 234 13.04 13.62 27.29
C LEU A 234 13.46 12.16 27.46
N ARG A 235 12.60 11.37 28.12
CA ARG A 235 12.73 9.91 28.20
C ARG A 235 11.40 9.26 27.83
N TRP A 236 11.48 8.04 27.29
CA TRP A 236 10.31 7.21 27.03
C TRP A 236 10.19 6.14 28.10
N GLU A 237 8.96 5.93 28.58
CA GLU A 237 8.62 4.87 29.53
C GLU A 237 7.42 4.09 29.00
N GLN A 238 7.54 2.77 28.98
CA GLN A 238 6.43 1.90 28.59
C GLN A 238 5.58 1.58 29.82
N VAL A 239 4.41 2.19 29.93
CA VAL A 239 3.50 1.99 31.07
C VAL A 239 2.52 0.83 30.87
N LEU A 240 2.06 0.58 29.63
CA LEU A 240 1.13 -0.50 29.27
C LEU A 240 1.37 -0.92 27.82
N ALA A 241 1.14 -2.20 27.51
CA ALA A 241 1.24 -2.74 26.16
C ALA A 241 0.27 -3.90 25.92
N GLU A 242 0.17 -4.36 24.67
CA GLU A 242 -0.53 -5.60 24.35
C GLU A 242 0.14 -6.79 25.08
N PRO A 243 -0.63 -7.78 25.58
CA PRO A 243 -2.07 -7.99 25.36
C PRO A 243 -3.01 -7.31 26.39
N LEU A 244 -2.46 -6.57 27.37
CA LEU A 244 -3.24 -5.98 28.47
C LEU A 244 -4.25 -4.94 27.94
N ILE A 245 -3.79 -4.12 27.01
CA ILE A 245 -4.60 -3.14 26.28
C ILE A 245 -4.67 -3.47 24.79
N GLY A 246 -5.52 -2.78 24.03
CA GLY A 246 -5.52 -2.81 22.56
C GLY A 246 -6.48 -1.77 21.98
N GLN A 247 -6.01 -1.03 20.98
CA GLN A 247 -6.70 0.11 20.37
C GLN A 247 -7.25 1.10 21.43
N PRO A 248 -6.38 1.73 22.26
CA PRO A 248 -6.83 2.69 23.27
C PRO A 248 -7.46 3.91 22.59
N LEU A 249 -8.73 4.19 22.88
CA LEU A 249 -9.45 5.34 22.32
C LEU A 249 -9.55 6.49 23.33
N PHE A 250 -9.76 6.16 24.60
CA PHE A 250 -9.85 7.13 25.69
C PHE A 250 -9.09 6.62 26.90
N ILE A 251 -8.37 7.52 27.57
CA ILE A 251 -7.54 7.22 28.73
C ILE A 251 -7.80 8.31 29.79
N ASN A 252 -7.98 7.91 31.05
CA ASN A 252 -8.08 8.84 32.17
C ASN A 252 -7.48 8.25 33.46
N TRP A 253 -7.09 9.11 34.38
CA TRP A 253 -6.65 8.73 35.72
C TRP A 253 -7.75 9.03 36.73
N ASP A 254 -7.96 8.13 37.69
CA ASP A 254 -8.81 8.43 38.84
C ASP A 254 -8.01 9.03 40.02
N GLU A 255 -8.73 9.47 41.05
CA GLU A 255 -8.16 10.09 42.27
C GLU A 255 -7.19 9.19 43.04
N ARG A 256 -7.20 7.88 42.77
CA ARG A 256 -6.30 6.90 43.37
C ARG A 256 -5.04 6.67 42.52
N GLY A 257 -4.88 7.39 41.42
CA GLY A 257 -3.78 7.18 40.49
C GLY A 257 -3.92 5.89 39.69
N ARG A 258 -5.14 5.39 39.45
CA ARG A 258 -5.34 4.24 38.56
C ARG A 258 -5.66 4.71 37.15
N LEU A 259 -5.12 4.02 36.17
CA LEU A 259 -5.29 4.31 34.75
C LEU A 259 -6.49 3.55 34.16
N TRP A 260 -7.46 4.28 33.67
CA TRP A 260 -8.65 3.77 32.98
C TRP A 260 -8.45 3.85 31.48
N VAL A 261 -8.68 2.75 30.78
CA VAL A 261 -8.46 2.66 29.32
C VAL A 261 -9.70 2.07 28.64
N LEU A 262 -10.26 2.81 27.69
CA LEU A 262 -11.23 2.28 26.73
C LEU A 262 -10.49 1.56 25.60
N ASN A 263 -10.66 0.24 25.53
CA ASN A 263 -10.12 -0.62 24.49
C ASN A 263 -11.14 -0.74 23.36
N TYR A 264 -10.93 -0.03 22.26
CA TYR A 264 -11.86 0.10 21.14
C TYR A 264 -11.58 -0.92 20.04
N LYS A 265 -11.59 -2.20 20.40
CA LYS A 265 -11.11 -3.34 19.59
C LYS A 265 -12.00 -3.70 18.40
N GLN A 266 -13.16 -3.09 18.27
CA GLN A 266 -14.18 -3.49 17.31
C GLN A 266 -14.26 -2.64 16.05
N TYR A 267 -13.78 -1.39 16.07
CA TYR A 267 -13.87 -0.50 14.92
C TYR A 267 -13.17 -1.09 13.67
N PRO A 268 -13.73 -0.91 12.45
CA PRO A 268 -14.96 -0.17 12.13
C PRO A 268 -16.25 -0.99 12.15
N ASP A 269 -16.21 -2.28 12.47
CA ASP A 269 -17.29 -3.23 12.20
C ASP A 269 -18.11 -3.55 13.48
N PRO A 270 -19.33 -2.98 13.64
CA PRO A 270 -20.14 -3.25 14.82
C PRO A 270 -20.55 -4.72 14.88
N ALA A 271 -20.46 -5.33 16.07
CA ALA A 271 -20.81 -6.74 16.24
C ALA A 271 -22.30 -6.97 15.92
N GLY A 272 -22.58 -8.03 15.19
CA GLY A 272 -23.94 -8.43 14.81
C GLY A 272 -24.53 -7.67 13.62
N LEU A 273 -23.78 -6.76 13.00
CA LEU A 273 -24.15 -6.09 11.76
C LEU A 273 -23.29 -6.56 10.60
N LYS A 274 -23.89 -6.60 9.40
CA LYS A 274 -23.19 -6.87 8.15
C LYS A 274 -23.25 -5.63 7.28
N MET A 275 -22.09 -5.04 6.96
CA MET A 275 -22.04 -3.93 5.99
C MET A 275 -22.50 -4.45 4.63
N VAL A 276 -23.59 -3.88 4.11
CA VAL A 276 -24.16 -4.24 2.80
C VAL A 276 -23.62 -3.36 1.69
N SER A 277 -23.35 -2.10 1.97
CA SER A 277 -22.82 -1.14 0.99
C SER A 277 -22.24 0.09 1.69
N ARG A 278 -21.73 1.02 0.88
CA ARG A 278 -21.49 2.40 1.28
C ARG A 278 -22.36 3.31 0.43
N ASP A 279 -22.86 4.38 1.02
CA ASP A 279 -23.57 5.40 0.26
C ASP A 279 -22.60 6.32 -0.50
N LYS A 280 -23.15 7.33 -1.20
CA LYS A 280 -22.35 8.28 -1.98
C LYS A 280 -21.38 9.14 -1.16
N TYR A 281 -21.50 9.14 0.17
CA TYR A 281 -20.62 9.84 1.11
C TYR A 281 -19.73 8.87 1.90
N LEU A 282 -19.57 7.64 1.43
CA LEU A 282 -18.77 6.59 2.06
C LEU A 282 -19.27 6.15 3.45
N ARG A 283 -20.52 6.47 3.81
CA ARG A 283 -21.11 6.00 5.06
C ARG A 283 -21.51 4.55 4.92
N ALA A 284 -21.09 3.71 5.86
CA ALA A 284 -21.46 2.31 5.88
C ALA A 284 -22.98 2.15 6.03
N VAL A 285 -23.57 1.34 5.16
CA VAL A 285 -24.97 0.92 5.24
C VAL A 285 -24.97 -0.53 5.73
N TYR A 286 -25.76 -0.81 6.75
CA TYR A 286 -25.85 -2.14 7.37
C TYR A 286 -27.17 -2.83 7.02
N ASP A 287 -27.20 -4.14 7.20
CA ASP A 287 -28.36 -5.00 6.97
C ASP A 287 -29.54 -4.69 7.90
N LYS A 288 -29.28 -4.10 9.07
CA LYS A 288 -30.29 -3.72 10.07
C LYS A 288 -29.80 -2.62 11.01
N VAL A 289 -30.73 -2.04 11.75
CA VAL A 289 -30.43 -1.14 12.88
C VAL A 289 -30.14 -2.01 14.12
N PRO A 290 -29.02 -1.78 14.84
CA PRO A 290 -28.75 -2.49 16.07
C PRO A 290 -29.73 -2.09 17.18
N LEU A 291 -30.02 -3.00 18.10
CA LEU A 291 -30.78 -2.67 19.31
C LEU A 291 -29.94 -1.74 20.21
N PRO A 292 -30.58 -0.79 20.93
CA PRO A 292 -29.86 0.06 21.86
C PRO A 292 -29.25 -0.77 23.00
N PRO A 293 -28.11 -0.36 23.57
CA PRO A 293 -27.60 -0.95 24.81
C PRO A 293 -28.67 -0.92 25.92
N PRO A 294 -28.76 -1.96 26.77
CA PRO A 294 -27.93 -3.16 26.81
C PRO A 294 -28.42 -4.32 25.92
N HIS A 295 -29.47 -4.15 25.11
CA HIS A 295 -30.23 -5.24 24.48
C HIS A 295 -29.66 -5.74 23.14
N GLY A 296 -28.46 -5.31 22.75
CA GLY A 296 -27.80 -5.66 21.49
C GLY A 296 -26.82 -6.84 21.57
N VAL A 297 -26.20 -7.15 20.43
CA VAL A 297 -25.11 -8.13 20.37
C VAL A 297 -23.90 -7.56 21.12
N ARG A 298 -23.38 -8.35 22.08
CA ARG A 298 -22.16 -8.00 22.81
C ARG A 298 -20.98 -7.88 21.84
N GLY A 299 -20.22 -6.80 21.96
CA GLY A 299 -19.03 -6.57 21.13
C GLY A 299 -17.73 -6.97 21.83
N ARG A 300 -16.61 -6.47 21.31
CA ARG A 300 -15.25 -6.74 21.81
C ARG A 300 -14.63 -5.58 22.58
N ASP A 301 -15.31 -4.44 22.63
CA ASP A 301 -14.81 -3.27 23.34
C ASP A 301 -14.94 -3.49 24.85
N LYS A 302 -14.00 -2.93 25.61
CA LYS A 302 -13.97 -3.06 27.07
C LYS A 302 -13.29 -1.87 27.72
N ILE A 303 -13.66 -1.58 28.96
CA ILE A 303 -12.95 -0.61 29.80
C ILE A 303 -12.12 -1.38 30.81
N THR A 304 -10.83 -1.08 30.87
CA THR A 304 -9.89 -1.69 31.82
C THR A 304 -9.36 -0.64 32.79
N ILE A 305 -8.97 -1.10 33.98
CA ILE A 305 -8.34 -0.32 35.03
C ILE A 305 -6.98 -0.94 35.28
N HIS A 306 -5.94 -0.12 35.35
CA HIS A 306 -4.58 -0.53 35.63
C HIS A 306 -4.09 0.26 36.85
N GLU A 307 -3.41 -0.39 37.77
CA GLU A 307 -2.82 0.21 38.97
C GLU A 307 -1.34 -0.21 39.04
N ASP A 308 -0.47 0.76 39.31
CA ASP A 308 0.91 0.55 39.79
C ASP A 308 0.83 0.57 41.32
N THR A 309 1.09 -0.57 41.94
CA THR A 309 0.85 -0.78 43.38
C THR A 309 2.06 -0.47 44.24
N ASP A 310 3.26 -0.38 43.65
CA ASP A 310 4.52 -0.14 44.37
C ASP A 310 5.21 1.18 43.99
N GLY A 311 4.71 1.87 42.98
CA GLY A 311 5.16 3.19 42.56
C GLY A 311 6.43 3.17 41.72
N ASP A 312 6.79 2.03 41.11
CA ASP A 312 7.96 1.90 40.25
C ASP A 312 7.73 2.42 38.80
N GLY A 313 6.50 2.83 38.49
CA GLY A 313 6.07 3.31 37.18
C GLY A 313 5.59 2.20 36.23
N GLN A 314 5.64 0.94 36.65
CA GLN A 314 5.11 -0.22 35.94
C GLN A 314 3.80 -0.68 36.56
N PHE A 315 2.77 -0.72 35.73
CA PHE A 315 1.47 -1.22 36.16
C PHE A 315 1.53 -2.74 36.37
N ASP A 316 1.35 -3.21 37.60
CA ASP A 316 1.38 -4.63 37.95
C ASP A 316 -0.03 -5.23 38.13
N LYS A 317 -1.03 -4.38 38.35
CA LYS A 317 -2.41 -4.82 38.60
C LYS A 317 -3.35 -4.37 37.51
N HIS A 318 -4.12 -5.32 37.00
CA HIS A 318 -5.01 -5.08 35.86
C HIS A 318 -6.39 -5.70 36.10
N LYS A 319 -7.42 -4.93 35.79
CA LYS A 319 -8.82 -5.35 35.93
C LYS A 319 -9.62 -4.96 34.70
N THR A 320 -10.50 -5.84 34.24
CA THR A 320 -11.58 -5.46 33.33
C THR A 320 -12.73 -4.91 34.16
N PHE A 321 -13.10 -3.65 33.94
CA PHE A 321 -14.21 -3.00 34.63
C PHE A 321 -15.55 -3.37 33.99
N VAL A 322 -15.63 -3.24 32.66
CA VAL A 322 -16.79 -3.66 31.87
C VAL A 322 -16.30 -4.21 30.52
N ASP A 323 -16.97 -5.23 30.02
CA ASP A 323 -16.70 -5.85 28.73
C ASP A 323 -17.98 -6.12 27.92
N GLY A 324 -17.79 -6.56 26.67
CA GLY A 324 -18.91 -6.85 25.78
C GLY A 324 -19.57 -5.60 25.21
N LEU A 325 -18.89 -4.46 25.24
CA LEU A 325 -19.37 -3.22 24.65
C LEU A 325 -19.22 -3.29 23.11
N ASN A 326 -20.14 -2.63 22.40
CA ASN A 326 -20.22 -2.67 20.93
C ASN A 326 -20.12 -1.26 20.36
N ILE A 327 -18.96 -0.90 19.81
CA ILE A 327 -18.65 0.45 19.32
C ILE A 327 -18.79 1.46 20.46
N ALA A 328 -18.01 1.24 21.53
CA ALA A 328 -17.97 2.15 22.67
C ALA A 328 -17.21 3.43 22.32
N SER A 329 -17.77 4.59 22.64
CA SER A 329 -17.20 5.92 22.35
C SER A 329 -17.24 6.83 23.56
#